data_AF-A0A7J4KKW2-F1
#
_entry.id   AF-A0A7J4KKW2-F1
#
_cell.length_a   1.000
_cell.length_b   1.000
_cell.length_c   1.000
_cell.angle_alpha   90.00
_cell.angle_beta   90.00
_cell.angle_gamma   90.00
#
_symmetry.space_group_name_H-M   'P 1'
#
loop_
_entity.id
_entity.type
_entity.pdbx_description
1 polymer ?
#
loop_
_entity_poly.entity_id
_entity_poly.type
_entity_poly.pdbx_seq_one_letter_code
_entity_poly.pdbx_strand_id
1 'polypeptide(L)' 'MAISECPGCTFHIPLPPNLEEGDVMECPDCGAMVKLKSMNPPIFELVKED' A
#
# COMPACT_ATOMS: atom_id res chain seq x y z
N MET A 1 -14.03 -2.26 5.44
CA MET A 1 -12.97 -2.08 4.44
C MET A 1 -11.79 -1.45 5.16
N ALA A 2 -10.62 -2.09 5.13
CA ALA A 2 -9.41 -1.48 5.66
C ALA A 2 -8.89 -0.45 4.64
N ILE A 3 -8.44 0.70 5.13
CA ILE A 3 -7.82 1.75 4.33
C ILE A 3 -6.44 2.03 4.93
N SER A 4 -5.47 2.35 4.09
CA SER A 4 -4.13 2.75 4.52
C SER A 4 -3.62 3.88 3.64
N GLU A 5 -2.75 4.70 4.19
CA GLU A 5 -2.24 5.90 3.53
C GLU A 5 -1.04 5.54 2.66
N CYS A 6 -1.02 6.06 1.43
CA CYS A 6 0.11 5.91 0.53
C CYS A 6 1.30 6.72 1.06
N PRO A 7 2.45 6.10 1.37
CA PRO A 7 3.65 6.82 1.81
C PRO A 7 4.25 7.79 0.78
N GLY A 8 3.86 7.69 -0.50
CA GLY A 8 4.37 8.56 -1.57
C GLY A 8 3.54 9.82 -1.85
N CYS A 9 2.21 9.75 -1.68
CA CYS A 9 1.31 10.85 -2.02
C CYS A 9 0.24 11.16 -0.97
N THR A 10 0.24 10.47 0.18
CA THR A 10 -0.75 10.59 1.27
C THR A 10 -2.18 10.20 0.91
N PHE A 11 -2.40 9.61 -0.27
CA PHE A 11 -3.70 9.12 -0.71
C PHE A 11 -4.17 7.92 0.12
N HIS A 12 -5.48 7.85 0.43
CA HIS A 12 -6.06 6.74 1.19
C HIS A 12 -6.37 5.56 0.27
N ILE A 13 -5.46 4.59 0.21
CA ILE A 13 -5.60 3.38 -0.61
C ILE A 13 -6.54 2.39 0.10
N PRO A 14 -7.66 1.98 -0.53
CA PRO A 14 -8.47 0.89 -0.03
C PRO A 14 -7.75 -0.45 -0.20
N LEU A 15 -7.67 -1.25 0.86
CA LEU A 15 -7.05 -2.57 0.79
C LEU A 15 -7.98 -3.57 0.10
N PRO A 16 -7.52 -4.25 -0.98
CA PRO A 16 -8.24 -5.36 -1.58
C PRO A 16 -8.47 -6.49 -0.56
N PRO A 17 -9.58 -7.25 -0.67
CA PRO A 17 -9.87 -8.35 0.26
C PRO A 17 -8.90 -9.53 0.17
N ASN A 18 -8.11 -9.61 -0.92
CA ASN A 18 -7.14 -10.67 -1.17
C ASN A 18 -5.69 -10.20 -1.00
N LEU A 19 -5.47 -9.01 -0.42
CA LEU A 19 -4.14 -8.47 -0.24
C LEU A 19 -3.51 -9.06 1.03
N GLU A 20 -2.30 -9.62 0.90
CA GLU A 20 -1.57 -10.26 1.99
C GLU A 20 -0.32 -9.45 2.39
N GLU A 21 0.16 -9.64 3.63
CA GLU A 21 1.40 -9.01 4.07
C GLU A 21 2.57 -9.49 3.19
N GLY A 22 3.28 -8.55 2.57
CA GLY A 22 4.34 -8.83 1.62
C GLY A 22 3.95 -8.55 0.17
N ASP A 23 2.66 -8.42 -0.14
CA ASP A 23 2.20 -8.10 -1.49
C ASP A 23 2.62 -6.70 -1.91
N VAL A 24 2.89 -6.55 -3.21
CA VAL A 24 3.23 -5.28 -3.84
C VAL A 24 2.10 -4.90 -4.79
N MET A 25 1.66 -3.65 -4.71
CA MET A 25 0.66 -3.07 -5.59
C MET A 25 1.07 -1.67 -6.01
N GLU A 26 0.52 -1.19 -7.12
CA GLU A 26 0.70 0.19 -7.57
C GLU A 26 -0.34 1.09 -6.91
N CYS A 27 0.08 2.26 -6.42
CA CYS A 27 -0.85 3.26 -5.92
C CYS A 27 -1.66 3.84 -7.08
N PRO A 28 -3.01 3.78 -7.05
CA PRO A 28 -3.86 4.24 -8.15
C PRO A 28 -3.86 5.76 -8.34
N ASP A 29 -3.32 6.53 -7.40
CA ASP A 29 -3.27 7.99 -7.44
C ASP A 29 -1.94 8.51 -8.01
N CYS A 30 -0.81 8.06 -7.48
CA CYS A 30 0.51 8.55 -7.87
C CYS A 30 1.34 7.60 -8.74
N GLY A 31 0.89 6.34 -8.93
CA GLY A 31 1.63 5.32 -9.66
C GLY A 31 2.85 4.76 -8.91
N ALA A 32 3.04 5.10 -7.64
CA ALA A 32 4.16 4.55 -6.86
C ALA A 32 3.90 3.09 -6.48
N MET A 33 4.93 2.25 -6.59
CA MET A 33 4.89 0.87 -6.11
C MET A 33 4.94 0.85 -4.57
N VAL A 34 3.93 0.27 -3.94
CA VAL A 34 3.81 0.15 -2.49
C VAL A 34 3.68 -1.31 -2.07
N LYS A 35 4.37 -1.68 -1.00
CA LYS A 35 4.35 -3.02 -0.41
C LYS A 35 3.57 -3.02 0.89
N LEU A 36 2.65 -3.96 1.07
CA LEU A 36 1.96 -4.14 2.35
C LEU A 36 2.94 -4.71 3.37
N LYS A 37 3.29 -3.93 4.38
CA LYS A 37 4.18 -4.36 5.48
C LYS A 37 3.43 -4.93 6.66
N SER A 38 2.21 -4.44 6.91
CA SER A 38 1.33 -5.06 7.90
C SER A 38 -0.14 -4.93 7.52
N MET A 39 -0.98 -5.85 7.97
CA MET A 39 -2.45 -5.82 7.79
C MET A 39 -3.21 -5.25 8.99
N ASN A 40 -2.64 -5.28 10.20
CA ASN A 40 -3.33 -4.86 11.42
C ASN A 40 -2.37 -4.12 12.39
N PRO A 41 -2.24 -2.78 12.28
CA PRO A 41 -2.92 -1.90 11.33
C PRO A 41 -2.36 -2.03 9.90
N PRO A 42 -3.14 -1.68 8.86
CA PRO A 42 -2.68 -1.75 7.49
C PRO A 42 -1.62 -0.67 7.23
N ILE A 43 -0.40 -1.08 6.88
CA ILE A 43 0.73 -0.17 6.64
C ILE A 43 1.37 -0.50 5.30
N PHE A 44 1.50 0.51 4.45
CA PHE A 44 2.25 0.43 3.20
C PHE A 44 3.65 1.04 3.36
N GLU A 45 4.60 0.48 2.60
CA GLU A 45 5.96 1.00 2.44
C GLU A 45 6.24 1.25 0.95
N LEU A 46 6.91 2.34 0.60
CA LEU A 46 7.36 2.58 -0.77
C LEU A 46 8.39 1.52 -1.17
N VAL A 47 8.15 0.84 -2.29
CA VAL A 47 9.15 0.00 -2.94
C VAL A 47 10.09 0.94 -3.69
N LYS A 48 11.33 1.04 -3.25
CA LYS A 48 12.39 1.69 -4.01
C LYS A 48 13.04 0.65 -4.90
N GLU A 49 13.15 0.93 -6.19
CA GLU A 49 14.10 0.26 -7.08
C GLU A 49 15.49 0.81 -6.72
N ASP A 50 16.39 -0.08 -6.26
CA ASP A 50 17.78 0.25 -5.92
C ASP A 50 18.63 0.43 -7.19
#